data_AF-A0A1R4KGC9-F1
#
_entry.id   AF-A0A1R4KGC9-F1
#
_cell.length_a   1.000
_cell.length_b   1.000
_cell.length_c   1.000
_cell.angle_alpha   90.00
_cell.angle_beta   90.00
_cell.angle_gamma   90.00
#
_symmetry.space_group_name_H-M   'P 1'
#
loop_
_entity.id
_entity.type
_entity.pdbx_description
1 polymer ?
#
loop_
_entity_poly.entity_id
_entity_poly.type
_entity_poly.pdbx_seq_one_letter_code
_entity_poly.pdbx_strand_id
1 'polypeptide(L)'
;MWGDPVTENPDMGDVEDWGDVEDWEIYNLVQDAPVPHPIHIHETTFEILERRMVDYDWDTGVLTMGPQLPLLPGESGRKDTAFVHPGEMMRVRMRFTVGGQYMWHCHLLEHEDNEMMRPFRVGPWQDGQPADMPMHHG
;
A
#
# COMPACT_ATOMS: atom_id res chain seq x y z
N MET A 1 -5.18 -9.27 6.69
CA MET A 1 -5.68 -10.59 6.20
C MET A 1 -6.62 -10.43 5.00
N TRP A 2 -6.78 -11.47 4.18
CA TRP A 2 -7.80 -11.51 3.11
C TRP A 2 -9.21 -11.18 3.61
N GLY A 3 -9.54 -11.58 4.83
CA GLY A 3 -10.84 -11.30 5.46
C GLY A 3 -10.97 -9.93 6.12
N ASP A 4 -9.96 -9.07 6.05
CA ASP A 4 -10.02 -7.73 6.63
C ASP A 4 -11.01 -6.85 5.85
N PRO A 5 -11.61 -5.83 6.49
CA PRO A 5 -12.39 -4.84 5.77
C PRO A 5 -11.52 -4.11 4.76
N VAL A 6 -12.08 -3.87 3.57
CA VAL A 6 -11.48 -3.03 2.54
C VAL A 6 -11.43 -1.59 3.05
N THR A 7 -10.23 -1.00 3.07
CA THR A 7 -10.03 0.40 3.46
C THR A 7 -9.77 1.31 2.26
N GLU A 8 -9.29 0.76 1.15
CA GLU A 8 -8.99 1.46 -0.08
C GLU A 8 -9.97 1.05 -1.20
N ASN A 9 -10.65 2.03 -1.80
CA ASN A 9 -11.60 1.79 -2.90
C ASN A 9 -11.49 2.84 -4.04
N PRO A 10 -10.38 2.87 -4.81
CA PRO A 10 -10.22 3.79 -5.93
C PRO A 10 -11.30 3.57 -7.01
N ASP A 11 -11.71 4.62 -7.71
CA ASP A 11 -12.57 4.50 -8.89
C ASP A 11 -11.77 4.02 -10.11
N MET A 12 -12.36 3.11 -10.89
CA MET A 12 -11.81 2.69 -12.18
C MET A 12 -12.03 3.74 -13.28
N GLY A 13 -12.91 4.72 -13.05
CA GLY A 13 -13.37 5.66 -14.04
C GLY A 13 -14.30 5.03 -15.07
N ASP A 14 -14.56 5.76 -16.15
CA ASP A 14 -15.37 5.31 -17.28
C ASP A 14 -14.65 5.57 -18.62
N VAL A 15 -15.39 5.74 -19.73
CA VAL A 15 -14.78 6.01 -21.03
C VAL A 15 -14.29 7.46 -21.19
N GLU A 16 -14.76 8.37 -20.34
CA GLU A 16 -14.39 9.79 -20.32
C GLU A 16 -13.42 10.11 -19.18
N ASP A 17 -13.40 9.29 -18.12
CA ASP A 17 -12.50 9.40 -16.97
C ASP A 17 -11.52 8.20 -16.86
N TRP A 18 -10.22 8.46 -16.82
CA TRP A 18 -9.16 7.44 -16.94
C TRP A 18 -8.79 6.79 -15.59
N GLY A 19 -9.76 6.65 -14.70
CA GLY A 19 -9.62 6.09 -13.37
C GLY A 19 -8.76 6.91 -12.41
N ASP A 20 -8.90 6.62 -11.11
CA ASP A 20 -8.29 7.40 -10.05
C ASP A 20 -6.77 7.29 -10.07
N VAL A 21 -6.13 8.43 -9.77
CA VAL A 21 -4.70 8.49 -9.46
C VAL A 21 -4.56 8.72 -7.98
N GLU A 22 -3.96 7.76 -7.29
CA GLU A 22 -3.73 7.86 -5.86
C GLU A 22 -2.24 7.86 -5.53
N ASP A 23 -1.91 8.63 -4.50
CA ASP A 23 -0.62 8.58 -3.84
C ASP A 23 -0.78 7.80 -2.53
N TRP A 24 -0.13 6.65 -2.41
CA TRP A 24 -0.10 5.87 -1.18
C TRP A 24 1.22 6.06 -0.46
N GLU A 25 1.15 6.15 0.86
CA GLU A 25 2.32 6.16 1.73
C GLU A 25 2.41 4.86 2.50
N ILE A 26 3.51 4.14 2.30
CA ILE A 26 3.76 2.86 2.95
C ILE A 26 4.84 3.07 3.98
N TYR A 27 4.50 2.79 5.25
CA TYR A 27 5.35 3.03 6.40
C TYR A 27 5.91 1.72 6.95
N ASN A 28 7.24 1.61 7.02
CA ASN A 28 7.93 0.59 7.79
C ASN A 28 8.43 1.21 9.10
N LEU A 29 7.61 1.08 10.16
CA LEU A 29 7.84 1.71 11.46
C LEU A 29 8.85 0.95 12.34
N VAL A 30 9.28 -0.24 11.95
CA VAL A 30 10.28 -1.02 12.70
C VAL A 30 11.67 -0.57 12.26
N GLN A 31 12.41 0.11 13.13
CA GLN A 31 13.73 0.69 12.81
C GLN A 31 14.86 -0.34 12.74
N ASP A 32 14.83 -1.37 13.59
CA ASP A 32 15.94 -2.32 13.75
C ASP A 32 15.68 -3.68 13.08
N ALA A 33 14.77 -3.73 12.09
CA ALA A 33 14.50 -4.95 11.36
C ALA A 33 15.72 -5.36 10.49
N PRO A 34 16.07 -6.66 10.41
CA PRO A 34 17.27 -7.11 9.70
C PRO A 34 17.15 -7.07 8.17
N VAL A 35 15.92 -6.99 7.64
CA VAL A 35 15.63 -7.03 6.20
C VAL A 35 14.51 -6.04 5.84
N PRO A 36 14.52 -5.46 4.62
CA PRO A 36 13.42 -4.64 4.13
C PRO A 36 12.19 -5.47 3.74
N HIS A 37 11.03 -4.83 3.65
CA HIS A 37 9.82 -5.45 3.11
C HIS A 37 9.69 -5.17 1.60
N PRO A 38 9.70 -6.19 0.72
CA PRO A 38 9.32 -6.02 -0.68
C PRO A 38 7.80 -5.90 -0.78
N ILE A 39 7.27 -4.71 -0.99
CA ILE A 39 5.83 -4.47 -1.10
C ILE A 39 5.41 -4.62 -2.55
N HIS A 40 4.47 -5.52 -2.80
CA HIS A 40 3.83 -5.78 -4.09
C HIS A 40 2.38 -5.28 -4.07
N ILE A 41 1.95 -4.62 -5.15
CA ILE A 41 0.58 -4.12 -5.34
C ILE A 41 0.01 -4.73 -6.62
N HIS A 42 -1.15 -5.39 -6.52
CA HIS A 42 -1.84 -5.98 -7.67
C HIS A 42 -2.52 -4.91 -8.57
N GLU A 43 -3.04 -5.33 -9.72
CA GLU A 43 -3.71 -4.51 -10.77
C GLU A 43 -2.79 -3.57 -11.56
N THR A 44 -2.01 -2.75 -10.86
CA THR A 44 -1.28 -1.63 -11.47
C THR A 44 0.22 -1.71 -11.26
N THR A 45 0.92 -0.80 -11.92
CA THR A 45 2.31 -0.46 -11.59
C THR A 45 2.39 1.00 -11.16
N PHE A 46 3.28 1.29 -10.24
CA PHE A 46 3.43 2.57 -9.56
C PHE A 46 4.80 3.21 -9.82
N GLU A 47 4.86 4.53 -9.69
CA GLU A 47 6.11 5.28 -9.64
C GLU A 47 6.45 5.62 -8.19
N ILE A 48 7.72 5.48 -7.79
CA ILE A 48 8.17 5.91 -6.46
C ILE A 48 8.45 7.41 -6.53
N LEU A 49 7.71 8.19 -5.74
CA LEU A 49 7.82 9.64 -5.70
C LEU A 49 8.77 10.12 -4.62
N GLU A 50 8.75 9.46 -3.46
CA GLU A 50 9.45 9.92 -2.28
C GLU A 50 9.87 8.75 -1.39
N ARG A 51 11.05 8.89 -0.79
CA ARG A 51 11.53 8.07 0.32
C ARG A 51 11.88 8.99 1.48
N ARG A 52 11.57 8.59 2.71
CA ARG A 52 11.81 9.43 3.89
C ARG A 52 12.05 8.59 5.13
N MET A 53 12.96 9.04 5.99
CA MET A 53 13.11 8.46 7.32
C MET A 53 11.88 8.75 8.19
N VAL A 54 11.44 7.77 8.96
CA VAL A 54 10.36 7.92 9.95
C VAL A 54 10.76 7.24 11.26
N ASP A 55 10.29 7.83 12.35
CA ASP A 55 10.42 7.27 13.70
C ASP A 55 9.04 7.24 14.35
N TYR A 56 8.69 6.11 14.98
CA TYR A 56 7.42 5.94 15.66
C TYR A 56 7.68 5.59 17.12
N ASP A 57 7.25 6.48 18.01
CA ASP A 57 7.28 6.25 19.43
C ASP A 57 6.08 5.37 19.82
N TRP A 58 6.37 4.12 20.20
CA TRP A 58 5.35 3.14 20.59
C TRP A 58 4.70 3.44 21.94
N ASP A 59 5.35 4.21 22.81
CA ASP A 59 4.81 4.60 24.11
C ASP A 59 3.82 5.76 23.97
N THR A 60 4.10 6.71 23.07
CA THR A 60 3.27 7.92 22.89
C THR A 60 2.37 7.89 21.65
N GLY A 61 2.61 6.98 20.71
CA GLY A 61 1.90 6.89 19.44
C GLY A 61 2.26 8.00 18.44
N VAL A 62 3.36 8.72 18.68
CA VAL A 62 3.76 9.85 17.84
C VAL A 62 4.63 9.38 16.69
N LEU A 63 4.18 9.67 15.46
CA LEU A 63 4.97 9.52 14.24
C LEU A 63 5.76 10.81 13.96
N THR A 64 7.07 10.70 13.84
CA THR A 64 7.97 11.81 13.50
C THR A 64 8.56 11.60 12.10
N MET A 65 8.41 12.63 11.26
CA MET A 65 8.94 12.64 9.89
C MET A 65 10.37 13.17 9.89
N GLY A 66 11.30 12.33 9.46
CA GLY A 66 12.71 12.65 9.31
C GLY A 66 13.06 13.23 7.93
N PRO A 67 14.37 13.27 7.59
CA PRO A 67 14.83 13.77 6.29
C PRO A 67 14.32 12.92 5.12
N GLN A 68 14.08 13.59 4.00
CA GLN A 68 13.84 12.93 2.72
C GLN A 68 15.14 12.27 2.23
N LEU A 69 15.01 11.05 1.73
CA LEU A 69 16.09 10.26 1.15
C LEU A 69 16.07 10.37 -0.38
N PRO A 70 17.21 10.21 -1.06
CA PRO A 70 17.21 10.01 -2.50
C PRO A 70 16.52 8.69 -2.86
N LEU A 71 15.95 8.61 -4.07
CA LEU A 71 15.51 7.33 -4.62
C LEU A 71 16.71 6.38 -4.81
N LEU A 72 16.48 5.09 -4.67
CA LEU A 72 17.52 4.08 -4.85
C LEU A 72 17.87 3.91 -6.34
N PRO A 73 19.07 3.43 -6.67
CA PRO A 73 19.43 3.10 -8.04
C PRO A 73 18.42 2.15 -8.69
N GLY A 74 17.96 2.48 -9.90
CA GLY A 74 16.99 1.68 -10.63
C GLY A 74 15.54 1.93 -10.22
N GLU A 75 15.26 2.92 -9.37
CA GLU A 75 13.90 3.30 -8.98
C GLU A 75 13.21 4.29 -9.91
N SER A 76 13.93 4.77 -10.92
CA SER A 76 13.34 5.55 -12.00
C SER A 76 12.41 4.67 -12.85
N GLY A 77 11.13 5.05 -12.91
CA GLY A 77 10.10 4.41 -13.73
C GLY A 77 9.09 3.58 -12.94
N ARG A 78 8.17 2.94 -13.67
CA ARG A 78 7.07 2.16 -13.08
C ARG A 78 7.53 0.79 -12.57
N LYS A 79 6.95 0.35 -11.46
CA LYS A 79 7.21 -0.92 -10.77
C LYS A 79 5.91 -1.54 -10.26
N ASP A 80 5.89 -2.84 -10.05
CA ASP A 80 4.84 -3.52 -9.29
C ASP A 80 5.29 -3.88 -7.87
N THR A 81 6.60 -3.84 -7.61
CA THR A 81 7.22 -4.27 -6.35
C THR A 81 8.40 -3.38 -6.00
N ALA A 82 8.50 -2.96 -4.74
CA ALA A 82 9.61 -2.16 -4.24
C ALA A 82 9.91 -2.42 -2.76
N PHE A 83 11.17 -2.25 -2.36
CA PHE A 83 11.57 -2.41 -0.97
C PHE A 83 11.23 -1.18 -0.14
N VAL A 84 10.67 -1.38 1.05
CA VAL A 84 10.57 -0.36 2.10
C VAL A 84 11.50 -0.76 3.24
N HIS A 85 12.56 0.03 3.46
CA HIS A 85 13.58 -0.26 4.45
C HIS A 85 13.10 0.02 5.87
N PRO A 86 13.77 -0.55 6.89
CA PRO A 86 13.49 -0.25 8.30
C PRO A 86 13.52 1.27 8.59
N GLY A 87 12.52 1.78 9.30
CA GLY A 87 12.41 3.21 9.64
C GLY A 87 12.17 4.11 8.43
N GLU A 88 11.50 3.62 7.40
CA GLU A 88 11.29 4.34 6.14
C GLU A 88 9.80 4.45 5.76
N MET A 89 9.42 5.61 5.22
CA MET A 89 8.20 5.81 4.43
C MET A 89 8.56 5.86 2.94
N MET A 90 7.81 5.12 2.13
CA MET A 90 7.86 5.19 0.67
C MET A 90 6.51 5.71 0.14
N ARG A 91 6.53 6.83 -0.59
CA ARG A 91 5.35 7.34 -1.30
C ARG A 91 5.36 6.86 -2.75
N VAL A 92 4.27 6.23 -3.16
CA VAL A 92 4.08 5.70 -4.51
C VAL A 92 2.87 6.36 -5.16
N ARG A 93 2.94 6.59 -6.48
CA ARG A 93 1.82 7.05 -7.29
C ARG A 93 1.37 5.98 -8.25
N MET A 94 0.07 5.72 -8.28
CA MET A 94 -0.51 4.70 -9.14
C MET A 94 -1.83 5.16 -9.74
N ARG A 95 -2.23 4.50 -10.82
CA ARG A 95 -3.51 4.71 -11.49
C ARG A 95 -4.25 3.39 -11.56
N PHE A 96 -5.52 3.40 -11.17
CA PHE A 96 -6.38 2.22 -11.18
C PHE A 96 -7.37 2.32 -12.34
N THR A 97 -7.46 1.29 -13.18
CA THR A 97 -8.30 1.34 -14.39
C THR A 97 -9.14 0.09 -14.61
N VAL A 98 -8.85 -0.99 -13.89
CA VAL A 98 -9.55 -2.26 -14.01
C VAL A 98 -10.30 -2.54 -12.72
N GLY A 99 -11.63 -2.42 -12.77
CA GLY A 99 -12.49 -2.76 -11.63
C GLY A 99 -12.28 -4.21 -11.18
N GLY A 100 -12.15 -4.44 -9.88
CA GLY A 100 -11.71 -5.73 -9.36
C GLY A 100 -11.45 -5.74 -7.86
N GLN A 101 -11.10 -6.93 -7.38
CA GLN A 101 -10.59 -7.16 -6.04
C GLN A 101 -9.13 -7.54 -6.14
N TYR A 102 -8.31 -6.88 -5.33
CA TYR A 102 -6.87 -6.95 -5.44
C TYR A 102 -6.26 -6.92 -4.05
N MET A 103 -4.98 -7.27 -3.99
CA MET A 103 -4.22 -7.27 -2.75
C MET A 103 -3.01 -6.38 -2.92
N TRP A 104 -2.57 -5.82 -1.80
CA TRP A 104 -1.18 -5.48 -1.64
C TRP A 104 -0.62 -6.26 -0.45
N HIS A 105 0.63 -6.68 -0.57
CA HIS A 105 1.26 -7.51 0.44
C HIS A 105 2.79 -7.42 0.41
N CYS A 106 3.41 -7.85 1.50
CA CYS A 106 4.84 -8.14 1.51
C CYS A 106 5.10 -9.43 0.72
N HIS A 107 6.05 -9.39 -0.22
CA HIS A 107 6.41 -10.51 -1.10
C HIS A 107 7.51 -11.41 -0.49
N LEU A 108 7.67 -11.36 0.83
CA LEU A 108 8.37 -12.38 1.63
C LEU A 108 7.29 -13.35 2.10
N LEU A 109 7.35 -14.60 1.66
CA LEU A 109 6.29 -15.60 1.89
C LEU A 109 5.93 -15.74 3.37
N GLU A 110 6.94 -15.75 4.25
CA GLU A 110 6.71 -15.84 5.69
C GLU A 110 5.97 -14.62 6.25
N HIS A 111 6.07 -13.45 5.63
CA HIS A 111 5.33 -12.25 6.05
C HIS A 111 3.95 -12.17 5.40
N GLU A 112 3.82 -12.62 4.15
CA GLU A 112 2.54 -12.79 3.46
C GLU A 112 1.60 -13.73 4.24
N ASP A 113 2.12 -14.92 4.58
CA ASP A 113 1.38 -15.95 5.33
C ASP A 113 1.10 -15.53 6.78
N ASN A 114 1.93 -14.65 7.36
CA ASN A 114 1.72 -14.03 8.68
C ASN A 114 1.07 -12.64 8.60
N GLU A 115 0.12 -12.50 7.68
CA GLU A 115 -0.90 -11.44 7.69
C GLU A 115 -0.44 -10.04 7.20
N MET A 116 0.78 -9.86 6.65
CA MET A 116 1.17 -8.62 5.94
C MET A 116 0.56 -8.54 4.53
N MET A 117 -0.76 -8.65 4.49
CA MET A 117 -1.57 -8.67 3.28
C MET A 117 -2.91 -7.97 3.55
N ARG A 118 -3.29 -7.05 2.66
CA ARG A 118 -4.49 -6.23 2.79
C ARG A 118 -5.28 -6.21 1.46
N PRO A 119 -6.61 -6.39 1.51
CA PRO A 119 -7.44 -6.28 0.32
C PRO A 119 -7.73 -4.82 -0.02
N PHE A 120 -7.81 -4.52 -1.31
CA PHE A 120 -8.41 -3.29 -1.83
C PHE A 120 -9.37 -3.61 -2.98
N ARG A 121 -10.29 -2.68 -3.24
CA ARG A 121 -11.26 -2.80 -4.33
C ARG A 121 -11.07 -1.66 -5.31
N VAL A 122 -11.28 -1.90 -6.59
CA VAL A 122 -11.38 -0.82 -7.58
C VAL A 122 -12.80 -0.82 -8.15
N GLY A 123 -13.49 0.30 -8.06
CA GLY A 123 -14.85 0.48 -8.57
C GLY A 123 -15.94 -0.21 -7.73
N PRO A 124 -17.04 -0.67 -8.35
CA PRO A 124 -18.22 -1.14 -7.63
C PRO A 124 -18.01 -2.47 -6.88
N TRP A 125 -18.90 -2.74 -5.92
CA TRP A 125 -18.96 -4.02 -5.20
C TRP A 125 -19.07 -5.20 -6.17
N GLN A 126 -18.38 -6.30 -5.86
CA GLN A 126 -18.43 -7.57 -6.58
C GLN A 126 -18.81 -8.70 -5.61
N ASP A 127 -19.61 -9.67 -6.06
CA ASP A 127 -20.05 -10.78 -5.22
C ASP A 127 -18.88 -11.63 -4.69
N GLY A 128 -18.95 -12.02 -3.41
CA GLY A 128 -17.94 -12.87 -2.74
C GLY A 128 -16.84 -12.12 -1.97
N GLN A 129 -16.93 -10.79 -1.87
CA GLN A 129 -15.99 -9.97 -1.10
C GLN A 129 -16.04 -10.28 0.41
N PRO A 130 -14.91 -10.17 1.13
CA PRO A 130 -14.94 -9.97 2.58
C PRO A 130 -15.90 -8.82 2.85
N ALA A 131 -16.93 -9.06 3.65
CA ALA A 131 -17.93 -8.03 3.90
C ALA A 131 -17.21 -6.74 4.34
N ASP A 132 -17.60 -5.60 3.74
CA ASP A 132 -17.54 -4.35 4.49
C ASP A 132 -18.28 -4.70 5.80
N MET A 133 -17.56 -4.86 6.91
CA MET A 133 -18.18 -5.12 8.20
C MET A 133 -19.35 -4.14 8.31
N PRO A 134 -20.59 -4.59 8.52
CA PRO A 134 -21.72 -3.68 8.48
C PRO A 134 -21.45 -2.62 9.53
N MET A 135 -21.34 -1.37 9.08
CA MET A 135 -21.47 -0.21 9.96
C MET A 135 -22.83 -0.37 10.61
N HIS A 136 -22.85 -0.94 11.81
CA HIS A 136 -24.01 -0.95 12.67
C HIS A 136 -24.30 0.52 12.99
N HIS A 137 -25.14 1.14 12.15
CA HIS A 137 -25.93 2.29 12.54
C HIS A 137 -26.94 1.78 13.58
N GLY A 138 -26.51 1.84 14.85
CA GLY A 138 -27.39 1.87 16.01
C GLY A 138 -27.63 3.30 16.44
#